data_AF-A0A2R6DB03-F1
#
_entry.id   AF-A0A2R6DB03-F1
#
_cell.length_a   1.000
_cell.length_b   1.000
_cell.length_c   1.000
_cell.angle_alpha   90.00
_cell.angle_beta   90.00
_cell.angle_gamma   90.00
#
_symmetry.space_group_name_H-M   'P 1'
#
loop_
_entity.id
_entity.type
_entity.pdbx_description
1 polymer ?
#
loop_
_entity_poly.entity_id
_entity_poly.type
_entity_poly.pdbx_seq_one_letter_code
_entity_poly.pdbx_strand_id
1 'polypeptide(L)' 'MTAIPSEDWPALVAAALVLLVGNAVTYLNGWVIHTSIVFAPLAVVAFGAVRYALHGTVMPEPLVDS' A
#
# COMPACT_ATOMS: atom_id res chain seq x y z
N MET A 1 -1.41 19.84 -4.85
CA MET A 1 -1.73 18.40 -4.94
C MET A 1 -0.41 17.70 -5.19
N THR A 2 0.16 17.06 -4.18
CA THR A 2 1.41 16.30 -4.30
C THR A 2 1.17 15.17 -5.29
N ALA A 3 1.66 15.32 -6.52
CA ALA A 3 1.45 14.35 -7.57
C ALA A 3 2.29 13.10 -7.25
N ILE A 4 1.65 11.96 -7.06
CA ILE A 4 2.37 10.71 -6.87
C ILE A 4 3.13 10.41 -8.17
N PRO A 5 4.45 10.11 -8.13
CA PRO A 5 5.21 9.70 -9.30
C PRO A 5 4.52 8.53 -10.01
N SER A 6 4.43 8.57 -11.34
CA SER A 6 3.73 7.52 -12.10
C SER A 6 4.39 6.14 -11.98
N GLU A 7 5.68 6.11 -11.68
CA GLU A 7 6.47 4.92 -11.37
C GLU A 7 6.03 4.18 -10.09
N ASP A 8 5.24 4.83 -9.23
CA ASP A 8 4.81 4.29 -7.93
C ASP A 8 3.43 3.66 -7.97
N TRP A 9 2.73 3.79 -9.10
CA TRP A 9 1.43 3.20 -9.32
C TRP A 9 1.38 1.69 -9.01
N PRO A 10 2.36 0.85 -9.41
CA PRO A 10 2.34 -0.58 -9.09
C PRO A 10 2.38 -0.85 -7.59
N ALA A 11 3.22 -0.13 -6.85
CA ALA A 11 3.33 -0.26 -5.40
C ALA A 11 2.04 0.21 -4.69
N LEU A 12 1.42 1.28 -5.18
CA LEU A 12 0.12 1.77 -4.70
C LEU A 12 -1.02 0.79 -4.95
N VAL A 13 -1.07 0.20 -6.15
CA VAL A 13 -2.06 -0.83 -6.48
C VAL A 13 -1.90 -2.02 -5.54
N ALA A 14 -0.67 -2.46 -5.27
CA ALA A 14 -0.42 -3.54 -4.31
C ALA A 14 -0.92 -3.21 -2.90
N ALA A 15 -0.65 -2.00 -2.40
CA ALA A 15 -1.15 -1.54 -1.11
C ALA A 15 -2.68 -1.50 -1.06
N ALA A 16 -3.32 -0.97 -2.11
CA ALA A 16 -4.77 -0.92 -2.23
C ALA A 16 -5.40 -2.31 -2.26
N LEU A 17 -4.78 -3.27 -2.97
CA LEU A 17 -5.23 -4.66 -3.00
C LEU A 17 -5.17 -5.31 -1.61
N VAL A 18 -4.11 -5.08 -0.83
CA VAL A 18 -4.03 -5.61 0.54
C VAL A 18 -5.16 -5.08 1.41
N LEU A 19 -5.50 -3.80 1.29
CA LEU A 19 -6.63 -3.22 2.02
C LEU A 19 -7.97 -3.79 1.57
N LEU A 20 -8.19 -3.90 0.25
CA LEU A 20 -9.44 -4.44 -0.31
C LEU A 20 -9.66 -5.90 0.07
N VAL A 21 -8.63 -6.74 -0.10
CA VAL A 21 -8.68 -8.16 0.26
C VAL A 21 -8.84 -8.31 1.77
N GLY A 22 -8.06 -7.57 2.55
CA GLY A 22 -8.17 -7.59 4.01
C GLY A 22 -9.58 -7.23 4.47
N ASN A 23 -10.16 -6.17 3.92
CA ASN A 23 -11.52 -5.76 4.23
C ASN A 23 -12.55 -6.82 3.81
N ALA A 24 -12.44 -7.40 2.61
CA ALA A 24 -13.33 -8.46 2.14
C ALA A 24 -13.29 -9.71 3.03
N VAL A 25 -12.09 -10.18 3.38
CA VAL A 25 -11.90 -11.33 4.30
C VAL A 25 -12.52 -11.01 5.66
N THR A 26 -12.31 -9.80 6.17
CA THR A 26 -12.85 -9.43 7.48
C THR A 26 -14.37 -9.36 7.48
N TYR A 27 -14.95 -8.75 6.45
CA TYR A 27 -16.40 -8.65 6.29
C TYR A 27 -17.04 -10.04 6.28
N LEU A 28 -16.45 -10.99 5.55
CA LEU A 28 -16.94 -12.38 5.49
C LEU A 28 -16.83 -13.12 6.84
N ASN A 29 -15.90 -12.74 7.71
CA ASN A 29 -15.69 -13.38 9.02
C ASN A 29 -16.36 -12.62 10.18
N GLY A 30 -17.01 -11.47 9.93
CA GLY A 30 -17.68 -10.66 10.95
C GLY A 30 -16.73 -9.94 11.92
N TRP A 31 -15.45 -9.78 11.59
CA TRP A 31 -14.40 -9.24 12.49
C TRP A 31 -14.05 -7.76 12.23
N VAL A 32 -14.97 -7.01 11.61
CA VAL A 32 -14.72 -5.72 10.93
C VAL A 32 -13.96 -4.69 11.78
N ILE A 33 -14.14 -4.69 13.11
CA ILE A 33 -13.61 -3.66 14.00
C ILE A 33 -12.12 -3.84 14.33
N HIS A 34 -11.58 -5.06 14.33
CA HIS A 34 -10.20 -5.31 14.81
C HIS A 34 -9.15 -5.31 13.69
N THR A 35 -9.54 -5.50 12.44
CA THR A 35 -8.58 -5.80 11.39
C THR A 35 -8.08 -4.58 10.63
N SER A 36 -8.78 -3.45 10.66
CA SER A 36 -8.27 -2.19 10.07
C SER A 36 -6.91 -1.79 10.70
N ILE A 37 -6.71 -2.15 11.97
CA ILE A 37 -5.46 -1.94 12.71
C ILE A 37 -4.32 -2.80 12.15
N VAL A 38 -4.62 -3.99 11.60
CA VAL A 38 -3.62 -4.93 11.08
C VAL A 38 -3.36 -4.71 9.59
N PHE A 39 -4.41 -4.45 8.81
CA PHE A 39 -4.29 -4.32 7.36
C PHE A 39 -3.64 -3.00 6.92
N ALA A 40 -3.76 -1.92 7.70
CA ALA A 40 -3.07 -0.67 7.39
C ALA A 40 -1.53 -0.82 7.43
N PRO A 41 -0.90 -1.36 8.49
CA PRO A 41 0.52 -1.70 8.48
C PRO A 41 0.90 -2.68 7.36
N LEU A 42 0.08 -3.70 7.10
CA LEU A 42 0.35 -4.66 6.01
C LEU A 42 0.34 -4.00 4.63
N ALA A 43 -0.53 -3.02 4.40
CA ALA A 43 -0.57 -2.26 3.15
C ALA A 43 0.71 -1.43 2.95
N VAL A 44 1.24 -0.83 4.02
CA VAL A 44 2.53 -0.12 4.00
C VAL A 44 3.68 -1.08 3.68
N VAL A 45 3.69 -2.25 4.31
CA VAL A 45 4.69 -3.30 4.03
C VAL A 45 4.60 -3.77 2.58
N ALA A 46 3.40 -3.98 2.05
CA ALA A 46 3.18 -4.39 0.67
C ALA A 46 3.63 -3.32 -0.33
N PHE A 47 3.32 -2.05 -0.07
CA PHE A 47 3.84 -0.93 -0.84
C PHE A 47 5.37 -0.97 -0.89
N GLY A 48 5.99 -1.02 0.30
CA GLY A 48 7.44 -1.02 0.44
C GLY A 48 8.11 -2.20 -0.24
N ALA A 49 7.53 -3.40 -0.13
CA ALA A 49 8.04 -4.62 -0.74
C ALA A 49 8.02 -4.55 -2.27
N VAL A 50 6.89 -4.10 -2.86
CA VAL A 50 6.77 -3.95 -4.30
C VAL A 50 7.68 -2.85 -4.82
N ARG A 51 7.77 -1.72 -4.10
CA ARG A 51 8.69 -0.64 -4.48
C ARG A 51 10.14 -1.10 -4.44
N TYR A 52 10.55 -1.80 -3.38
CA TYR A 52 11.90 -2.32 -3.27
C TYR A 52 12.23 -3.32 -4.39
N ALA A 53 11.28 -4.17 -4.77
CA ALA A 53 11.46 -5.12 -5.86
C ALA A 53 11.62 -4.44 -7.24
N LEU A 54 10.93 -3.32 -7.47
CA LEU A 54 10.96 -2.60 -8.75
C LEU A 54 12.10 -1.57 -8.85
N HIS A 55 12.37 -0.86 -7.75
CA HIS A 55 13.21 0.33 -7.74
C HIS A 55 14.42 0.22 -6.79
N GLY A 56 14.57 -0.89 -6.07
CA GLY A 56 15.68 -1.10 -5.12
C GLY A 56 15.60 -0.29 -3.83
N THR A 57 14.54 0.51 -3.65
CA THR A 57 14.32 1.35 -2.47
C THR A 57 12.87 1.23 -1.99
N VAL A 58 12.70 1.30 -0.67
CA VAL A 58 11.37 1.27 0.00
C VAL A 58 10.73 2.66 0.01
N MET A 59 11.54 3.71 -0.07
CA MET A 59 11.09 5.09 0.10
C MET A 59 10.77 5.74 -1.25
N PRO A 60 9.68 6.52 -1.32
CA PRO A 60 9.46 7.41 -2.44
C PRO A 60 10.59 8.40 -2.62
N GLU A 61 11.01 8.57 -3.87
CA GLU A 61 11.86 9.70 -4.21
C GLU A 61 11.07 10.98 -3.94
N PRO A 62 11.68 11.98 -3.27
CA PRO A 62 11.04 13.26 -3.07
C PRO A 62 10.71 13.86 -4.44
N LEU A 63 9.51 14.43 -4.59
CA LEU A 63 9.19 15.28 -5.73
C LEU A 63 10.10 16.51 -5.68
N VAL A 64 11.24 16.43 -6.36
CA VAL A 64 12.09 17.59 -6.61
C VAL A 64 11.47 18.29 -7.82
N ASP A 65 10.65 19.31 -7.56
CA ASP A 65 10.21 20.25 -8.60
C ASP A 65 11.47 20.91 -9.18
N SER A 66 11.81 20.58 -10.43
CA SER A 66 12.82 21.25 -11.25
C SER A 66 12.16 22.15 -12.27
#